data_AF-A0AAD9X4R0-F1
#
_entry.id   AF-A0AAD9X4R0-F1
#
_cell.length_a   1.000
_cell.length_b   1.000
_cell.length_c   1.000
_cell.angle_alpha   90.00
_cell.angle_beta   90.00
_cell.angle_gamma   90.00
#
_symmetry.space_group_name_H-M   'P 1'
#
loop_
_entity.id
_entity.type
_entity.pdbx_description
1 polymer ?
#
loop_
_entity_poly.entity_id
_entity_poly.type
_entity_poly.pdbx_seq_one_letter_code
_entity_poly.pdbx_strand_id
1 'polypeptide(L)' 'MHKAIKTVMPNSVHRLCCWHLERNVQTNIQDGNFTLAFCSSMLTYMTVEDFELKWKNMVVKF' A
#
# COMPACT_ATOMS: atom_id res chain seq x y z
N MET A 1 15.01 6.20 5.73
CA MET A 1 15.72 4.91 5.51
C MET A 1 16.08 4.64 4.04
N HIS A 2 15.23 4.96 3.06
CA HIS A 2 15.49 4.65 1.65
C HIS A 2 16.89 5.04 1.13
N LYS A 3 17.36 6.27 1.40
CA LYS A 3 18.70 6.72 0.97
C LYS A 3 19.82 5.84 1.55
N ALA A 4 19.79 5.57 2.85
CA ALA A 4 20.80 4.75 3.52
C ALA A 4 20.81 3.30 3.02
N ILE A 5 19.62 2.70 2.81
CA ILE A 5 19.48 1.34 2.27
C ILE A 5 20.05 1.28 0.86
N LYS A 6 19.77 2.27 0.01
CA LYS A 6 20.33 2.33 -1.35
C LYS A 6 21.86 2.44 -1.35
N THR A 7 22.44 3.11 -0.36
CA THR A 7 23.90 3.23 -0.22
C THR A 7 24.56 1.95 0.28
N VAL A 8 24.00 1.33 1.33
CA VAL A 8 24.62 0.17 2.01
C VAL A 8 24.23 -1.16 1.37
N MET A 9 23.02 -1.26 0.81
CA MET A 9 22.45 -2.47 0.22
C MET A 9 21.78 -2.16 -1.13
N PRO A 10 22.56 -1.79 -2.16
CA PRO A 10 22.03 -1.28 -3.44
C PRO A 10 21.16 -2.28 -4.21
N ASN A 11 21.35 -3.57 -3.99
CA ASN A 11 20.61 -4.64 -4.66
C ASN A 11 19.33 -5.07 -3.91
N SER A 12 19.08 -4.51 -2.72
CA SER A 12 17.89 -4.84 -1.95
C SER A 12 16.67 -4.12 -2.51
N VAL A 13 15.59 -4.88 -2.74
CA VAL A 13 14.30 -4.30 -3.10
C VAL A 13 13.67 -3.73 -1.84
N HIS A 14 13.73 -2.41 -1.68
CA HIS A 14 13.11 -1.73 -0.57
C HIS A 14 11.59 -1.62 -0.78
N ARG A 15 10.80 -2.23 0.10
CA ARG A 15 9.34 -2.13 0.14
C ARG A 15 8.89 -1.54 1.47
N LEU A 16 7.83 -0.76 1.46
CA LEU A 16 7.17 -0.34 2.70
C LEU A 16 6.51 -1.55 3.34
N CYS A 17 6.59 -1.63 4.66
CA CYS A 17 5.93 -2.68 5.42
C CYS A 17 4.41 -2.52 5.34
N CYS A 18 3.70 -3.59 4.96
CA CYS A 18 2.24 -3.59 4.84
C CYS A 18 1.55 -3.19 6.15
N TRP A 19 2.05 -3.66 7.29
CA TRP A 19 1.51 -3.31 8.60
C TRP A 19 1.59 -1.80 8.88
N HIS A 20 2.73 -1.18 8.56
CA HIS A 20 2.86 0.28 8.73
C HIS A 20 1.92 1.07 7.80
N LEU A 21 1.71 0.58 6.56
CA LEU A 21 0.77 1.20 5.62
C LEU A 21 -0.67 1.11 6.12
N GLU A 22 -1.09 -0.07 6.61
CA GLU A 22 -2.41 -0.27 7.20
C GLU A 22 -2.63 0.65 8.41
N ARG A 23 -1.67 0.68 9.36
CA ARG A 23 -1.74 1.55 10.55
C ARG A 23 -1.85 3.03 10.18
N ASN A 24 -1.13 3.45 9.13
CA ASN A 24 -1.21 4.82 8.62
C ASN A 24 -2.61 5.14 8.09
N VAL A 25 -3.22 4.23 7.31
CA VAL A 25 -4.58 4.42 6.79
C VAL A 25 -5.60 4.43 7.93
N GLN A 26 -5.53 3.49 8.87
CA GLN A 26 -6.41 3.45 10.04
C GLN A 26 -6.38 4.77 10.84
N THR A 27 -5.19 5.32 11.05
CA THR A 27 -5.01 6.55 11.85
C THR A 27 -5.57 7.79 11.17
N ASN A 28 -5.37 7.91 9.84
CA ASN A 28 -5.70 9.13 9.10
C ASN A 28 -7.10 9.14 8.48
N ILE A 29 -7.60 7.98 8.02
CA ILE A 29 -8.90 7.90 7.32
C ILE A 29 -10.02 7.53 8.28
N GLN A 30 -9.75 6.68 9.27
CA GLN A 30 -10.70 6.24 10.30
C GLN A 30 -11.99 5.57 9.76
N ASP A 31 -11.99 5.17 8.48
CA ASP A 31 -13.03 4.33 7.86
C ASP A 31 -12.52 2.88 7.75
N GLY A 32 -13.21 1.97 8.45
CA GLY A 32 -12.91 0.54 8.43
C GLY A 32 -13.15 -0.12 7.07
N ASN A 33 -14.17 0.30 6.32
CA ASN A 33 -14.45 -0.22 4.98
C ASN A 33 -13.39 0.23 3.98
N PHE A 34 -12.95 1.49 4.06
CA PHE A 34 -11.82 1.97 3.27
C PHE A 34 -10.55 1.18 3.59
N THR A 35 -10.25 1.01 4.89
CA THR A 35 -9.06 0.26 5.34
C THR A 35 -9.06 -1.17 4.79
N LEU A 36 -10.21 -1.86 4.85
CA LEU A 36 -10.35 -3.22 4.29
C LEU A 36 -10.14 -3.23 2.77
N ALA A 37 -10.72 -2.28 2.03
CA ALA A 37 -10.55 -2.17 0.58
C ALA A 37 -9.09 -1.85 0.20
N PHE A 38 -8.43 -0.98 0.97
CA PHE A 38 -7.02 -0.64 0.81
C PHE A 38 -6.12 -1.87 1.03
N CYS A 39 -6.31 -2.59 2.14
CA CYS A 39 -5.53 -3.79 2.43
C CYS A 39 -5.79 -4.90 1.40
N SER A 40 -7.04 -5.07 0.94
CA SER A 40 -7.37 -6.01 -0.14
C SER A 40 -6.65 -5.65 -1.45
N SER A 41 -6.48 -4.37 -1.76
CA SER A 41 -5.73 -3.94 -2.95
C SER A 41 -4.24 -4.26 -2.84
N MET A 42 -3.64 -4.13 -1.65
CA MET A 42 -2.22 -4.42 -1.43
C MET A 42 -1.88 -5.92 -1.33
N LEU A 43 -2.76 -6.72 -0.73
CA LEU A 43 -2.48 -8.11 -0.35
C LEU A 43 -2.96 -9.14 -1.37
N THR A 44 -3.69 -8.72 -2.40
CA THR A 44 -4.19 -9.61 -3.44
C THR A 44 -3.17 -9.70 -4.58
N TYR A 45 -2.88 -10.92 -5.04
CA TYR A 45 -2.04 -11.14 -6.21
C TYR A 45 -2.79 -10.71 -7.47
N MET A 46 -2.27 -9.69 -8.16
CA MET A 46 -2.87 -9.13 -9.38
C MET A 46 -1.82 -8.46 -10.26
N THR A 47 -2.18 -8.17 -11.51
CA THR A 47 -1.33 -7.37 -12.39
C THR A 47 -1.30 -5.90 -11.95
N VAL A 48 -0.36 -5.13 -12.49
CA VAL A 48 -0.29 -3.69 -12.19
C VAL A 48 -1.54 -2.98 -12.71
N GLU A 49 -2.04 -3.38 -13.88
CA GLU A 49 -3.24 -2.81 -14.49
C GLU A 49 -4.49 -3.04 -13.63
N ASP A 50 -4.64 -4.27 -13.12
CA ASP A 50 -5.74 -4.63 -12.21
C ASP A 50 -5.65 -3.85 -10.89
N PHE A 51 -4.43 -3.67 -10.37
CA PHE A 51 -4.19 -2.87 -9.19
C PHE A 51 -4.59 -1.41 -9.39
N GLU A 52 -4.12 -0.77 -10.46
CA GLU A 52 -4.44 0.63 -10.75
C GLU A 52 -5.95 0.85 -10.92
N LEU A 53 -6.64 -0.08 -11.58
CA LEU A 53 -8.10 -0.03 -11.72
C LEU A 53 -8.79 -0.18 -10.35
N LYS A 54 -8.41 -1.18 -9.55
CA LYS A 54 -8.97 -1.42 -8.22
C LYS A 54 -8.72 -0.24 -7.28
N TRP A 55 -7.51 0.30 -7.31
CA TRP A 55 -7.09 1.48 -6.55
C TRP A 55 -7.95 2.69 -6.91
N LYS A 56 -8.06 3.02 -8.19
CA LYS A 56 -8.87 4.15 -8.68
C LYS A 56 -10.33 4.01 -8.25
N ASN A 57 -10.91 2.82 -8.41
CA ASN A 57 -12.30 2.57 -8.03
C ASN A 57 -12.52 2.71 -6.51
N MET A 58 -11.56 2.26 -5.69
CA MET A 58 -11.61 2.43 -4.25
C MET A 58 -11.58 3.91 -3.85
N VAL A 59 -10.62 4.69 -4.38
CA VAL A 59 -10.47 6.12 -4.05
C VAL A 59 -11.68 6.96 -4.49
N VAL A 60 -12.40 6.57 -5.55
CA VAL A 60 -13.63 7.26 -5.97
C VAL A 60 -14.83 6.89 -5.09
N LYS A 61 -14.85 5.67 -4.56
CA LYS A 61 -15.98 5.14 -3.79
C LYS A 61 -16.05 5.66 -2.35
N PHE A 62 -14.89 5.89 -1.74
CA PHE A 62 -14.73 6.27 -0.34
C PHE A 62 -14.12 7.66 -0.23
#